data_AF-A0A182AUH4-F1
#
_entry.id   AF-A0A182AUH4-F1
#
_cell.length_a   1.000
_cell.length_b   1.000
_cell.length_c   1.000
_cell.angle_alpha   90.00
_cell.angle_beta   90.00
_cell.angle_gamma   90.00
#
_symmetry.space_group_name_H-M   'P 1'
#
loop_
_entity.id
_entity.type
_entity.pdbx_description
1 polymer ?
#
loop_
_entity_poly.entity_id
_entity_poly.type
_entity_poly.pdbx_seq_one_letter_code
_entity_poly.pdbx_strand_id
1 'polypeptide(L)'
;RKSTGGKAPRKQLATKAAPKSAPATGGVKKPHRYRPGTVALREIRRYQKSTELLIRKLPFQRLVREIAQDFKTDLRFQSSAVMALQEA
;
A
#
# COMPACT_ATOMS: atom_id res chain seq x y z
N ARG A 1 -13.16 -27.45 32.11
CA ARG A 1 -12.12 -26.47 32.50
C ARG A 1 -10.77 -27.20 32.47
N LYS A 2 -9.92 -26.95 31.47
CA LYS A 2 -8.59 -27.61 31.36
C LYS A 2 -7.56 -26.78 32.13
N SER A 3 -6.81 -27.42 33.03
CA SER A 3 -5.74 -26.81 33.81
C SER A 3 -4.44 -26.76 32.98
N THR A 4 -3.82 -25.59 32.91
CA THR A 4 -2.49 -25.41 32.32
C THR A 4 -1.45 -25.48 33.44
N GLY A 5 -0.69 -26.58 33.50
CA GLY A 5 0.47 -26.70 34.37
C GLY A 5 1.59 -25.75 33.92
N GLY A 6 2.07 -24.91 34.84
CA GLY A 6 3.08 -23.89 34.60
C GLY A 6 4.43 -24.47 34.18
N LYS A 7 5.06 -23.83 33.19
CA LYS A 7 6.39 -24.20 32.67
C LYS A 7 7.46 -23.39 33.43
N ALA A 8 8.45 -24.07 33.99
CA ALA A 8 9.53 -23.45 34.79
C ALA A 8 10.37 -22.45 33.97
N PRO A 9 10.98 -21.43 34.60
CA PRO A 9 11.70 -20.37 33.88
C PRO A 9 13.02 -20.89 33.33
N ARG A 10 13.13 -20.96 31.99
CA ARG A 10 14.34 -21.38 31.28
C ARG A 10 15.15 -20.16 30.82
N LYS A 11 16.45 -20.18 31.12
CA LYS A 11 17.49 -19.20 30.73
C LYS A 11 17.36 -18.81 29.24
N GLN A 12 17.25 -17.52 28.94
CA GLN A 12 17.11 -17.01 27.57
C GLN A 12 18.46 -17.05 26.83
N LEU A 13 18.58 -17.96 25.86
CA LEU A 13 19.52 -17.85 24.76
C LEU A 13 18.75 -17.22 23.60
N ALA A 14 19.30 -16.18 22.97
CA ALA A 14 18.67 -15.47 21.86
C ALA A 14 18.51 -16.38 20.65
N THR A 15 17.38 -17.09 20.57
CA THR A 15 16.99 -17.84 19.38
C THR A 15 16.40 -16.88 18.37
N LYS A 16 17.16 -16.59 17.31
CA LYS A 16 16.66 -15.94 16.09
C LYS A 16 15.45 -16.76 15.60
N ALA A 17 14.25 -16.19 15.69
CA ALA A 17 13.03 -16.89 15.28
C ALA A 17 13.08 -17.12 13.77
N ALA A 18 13.31 -18.38 13.36
CA ALA A 18 13.13 -18.78 11.97
C ALA A 18 11.67 -18.53 11.57
N PRO A 19 11.40 -17.89 10.41
CA PRO A 19 10.02 -17.75 9.93
C PRO A 19 9.43 -19.14 9.77
N LYS A 20 8.19 -19.35 10.26
CA LYS A 20 7.48 -20.63 10.14
C LYS A 20 7.11 -20.88 8.68
N SER A 21 8.04 -21.37 7.88
CA SER A 21 7.77 -21.89 6.55
C SER A 21 7.60 -23.42 6.63
N ALA A 22 6.35 -23.85 6.45
CA ALA A 22 5.83 -25.19 6.15
C ALA A 22 6.15 -26.36 7.13
N PRO A 23 5.16 -27.23 7.44
CA PRO A 23 5.43 -28.53 8.04
C PRO A 23 6.18 -29.45 7.05
N ALA A 24 7.13 -30.25 7.56
CA ALA A 24 8.00 -31.10 6.76
C ALA A 24 7.33 -32.33 6.12
N THR A 25 6.03 -32.53 6.31
CA THR A 25 5.25 -33.61 5.69
C THR A 25 3.79 -33.18 5.60
N GLY A 26 3.23 -33.10 4.38
CA GLY A 26 1.83 -32.73 4.12
C GLY A 26 1.72 -31.37 3.43
N GLY A 27 1.13 -31.37 2.23
CA GLY A 27 1.12 -30.25 1.26
C GLY A 27 0.83 -28.87 1.86
N VAL A 28 1.55 -27.88 1.36
CA VAL A 28 1.40 -26.47 1.72
C VAL A 28 -0.07 -26.05 1.58
N LYS A 29 -0.68 -25.51 2.64
CA LYS A 29 -2.02 -24.92 2.57
C LYS A 29 -2.04 -23.90 1.43
N LYS A 30 -3.00 -24.05 0.50
CA LYS A 30 -3.16 -23.10 -0.60
C LYS A 30 -3.27 -21.68 -0.03
N PRO A 31 -2.51 -20.69 -0.55
CA PRO A 31 -2.68 -19.31 -0.16
C PRO A 31 -4.13 -18.87 -0.35
N HIS A 32 -4.66 -18.12 0.60
CA HIS A 32 -6.01 -17.57 0.49
C HIS A 32 -6.05 -16.55 -0.66
N ARG A 33 -6.98 -16.74 -1.61
CA ARG A 33 -7.24 -15.80 -2.70
C ARG A 33 -8.68 -15.29 -2.62
N TYR A 34 -8.85 -13.98 -2.63
CA TYR A 34 -10.17 -13.36 -2.69
C TYR A 34 -10.87 -13.68 -4.02
N ARG A 35 -12.21 -13.77 -3.98
CA ARG A 35 -13.02 -13.94 -5.19
C ARG A 35 -12.89 -12.70 -6.09
N PRO A 36 -12.94 -12.84 -7.41
CA PRO A 36 -13.03 -11.70 -8.32
C PRO A 36 -14.11 -10.70 -7.87
N GLY A 37 -13.83 -9.40 -7.97
CA GLY A 37 -14.71 -8.33 -7.49
C GLY A 37 -14.57 -7.98 -6.00
N THR A 38 -14.08 -8.90 -5.14
CA THR A 38 -13.96 -8.62 -3.69
C THR A 38 -12.96 -7.49 -3.40
N VAL A 39 -11.84 -7.45 -4.12
CA VAL A 39 -10.82 -6.42 -3.95
C VAL A 39 -11.27 -5.11 -4.61
N ALA A 40 -11.87 -5.18 -5.80
CA ALA A 40 -12.40 -4.01 -6.51
C ALA A 40 -13.45 -3.25 -5.68
N LEU A 41 -14.43 -3.94 -5.08
CA LEU A 41 -15.43 -3.30 -4.21
C LEU A 41 -14.81 -2.68 -2.95
N ARG A 42 -13.71 -3.24 -2.45
CA ARG A 42 -12.96 -2.68 -1.32
C ARG A 42 -12.23 -1.41 -1.72
N GLU A 43 -11.61 -1.39 -2.89
CA GLU A 43 -10.91 -0.22 -3.44
C GLU A 43 -11.89 0.91 -3.76
N ILE A 44 -13.05 0.62 -4.38
CA ILE A 44 -14.11 1.60 -4.63
C ILE A 44 -14.55 2.27 -3.32
N ARG A 45 -14.87 1.48 -2.29
CA ARG A 45 -15.27 2.01 -0.98
C ARG A 45 -14.16 2.82 -0.31
N ARG A 46 -12.90 2.41 -0.48
CA ARG A 46 -11.75 3.15 0.04
C ARG A 46 -11.64 4.52 -0.63
N TYR A 47 -11.61 4.56 -1.97
CA TYR A 47 -11.40 5.79 -2.72
C TYR A 47 -12.57 6.75 -2.66
N GLN A 48 -13.81 6.25 -2.53
CA GLN A 48 -14.98 7.10 -2.28
C GLN A 48 -14.98 7.74 -0.88
N LYS A 49 -14.29 7.14 0.10
CA LYS A 49 -14.20 7.66 1.48
C LYS A 49 -13.05 8.66 1.65
N SER A 50 -11.98 8.53 0.88
CA SER A 50 -10.81 9.40 0.93
C SER A 50 -10.90 10.52 -0.10
N THR A 51 -10.15 11.59 0.13
CA THR A 51 -9.94 12.69 -0.83
C THR A 51 -8.47 12.81 -1.25
N GLU A 52 -7.75 11.68 -1.24
CA GLU A 52 -6.35 11.68 -1.68
C GLU A 52 -6.26 11.74 -3.21
N LEU A 53 -5.31 12.52 -3.71
CA LEU A 53 -5.02 12.56 -5.14
C LEU A 53 -4.56 11.19 -5.63
N LEU A 54 -5.26 10.65 -6.63
CA LEU A 54 -4.97 9.32 -7.17
C LEU A 54 -3.81 9.33 -8.18
N ILE A 55 -3.54 10.48 -8.80
CA ILE A 55 -2.43 10.67 -9.74
C ILE A 55 -1.20 11.17 -8.96
N ARG A 56 -0.04 10.56 -9.23
CA ARG A 56 1.22 10.95 -8.55
C ARG A 56 1.63 12.37 -8.94
N LYS A 57 2.09 13.15 -7.95
CA LYS A 57 2.42 14.58 -8.09
C LYS A 57 3.49 14.88 -9.14
N LEU A 58 4.62 14.17 -9.12
CA LEU A 58 5.75 14.48 -10.01
C LEU A 58 5.44 14.19 -11.50
N PRO A 59 4.86 13.04 -11.87
CA PRO A 59 4.42 12.83 -13.26
C PRO A 59 3.39 13.86 -13.72
N PHE A 60 2.40 14.20 -12.88
CA PHE A 60 1.39 15.22 -13.19
C PHE A 60 2.04 16.59 -13.42
N GLN A 61 2.96 17.00 -12.56
CA GLN A 61 3.72 18.25 -12.72
C GLN A 61 4.52 18.28 -14.04
N ARG A 62 5.13 17.16 -14.44
CA ARG A 62 5.87 17.09 -15.72
C ARG A 62 4.93 17.29 -16.90
N LEU A 63 3.77 16.63 -16.90
CA LEU A 63 2.75 16.76 -17.93
C LEU A 63 2.24 18.21 -18.04
N VAL A 64 1.96 18.86 -16.90
CA VAL A 64 1.54 20.28 -16.89
C VAL A 64 2.59 21.18 -17.56
N ARG A 65 3.88 20.95 -17.29
CA ARG A 65 4.97 21.74 -17.88
C ARG A 65 5.16 21.45 -19.36
N GLU A 66 5.03 20.19 -19.76
CA GLU A 66 5.11 19.77 -21.16
C GLU A 66 4.05 20.48 -22.00
N ILE A 67 2.78 20.41 -21.59
CA ILE A 67 1.67 21.07 -22.30
C ILE A 67 1.86 22.60 -22.31
N ALA A 68 2.25 23.19 -21.18
CA ALA A 68 2.42 24.64 -21.10
C ALA A 68 3.55 25.17 -21.98
N GLN A 69 4.59 24.37 -22.22
CA GLN A 69 5.73 24.73 -23.05
C GLN A 69 5.30 24.98 -24.50
N ASP A 70 4.27 24.28 -24.99
CA ASP A 70 3.73 24.46 -26.34
C ASP A 70 3.08 25.83 -26.57
N PHE A 71 2.63 26.49 -25.48
CA PHE A 71 1.99 27.80 -25.55
C PHE A 71 2.97 28.95 -25.28
N LYS A 72 3.86 28.78 -24.29
CA LYS A 72 4.86 29.77 -23.93
C LYS A 72 6.05 29.12 -23.24
N THR A 73 7.23 29.39 -23.79
CA THR A 73 8.49 28.93 -23.19
C THR A 73 8.79 29.67 -21.88
N ASP A 74 9.52 29.01 -20.99
CA ASP A 74 10.05 29.57 -19.72
C ASP A 74 9.00 29.98 -18.67
N LEU A 75 7.82 29.36 -18.70
CA LEU A 75 6.80 29.54 -17.67
C LEU A 75 7.22 28.96 -16.31
N ARG A 76 7.03 29.77 -15.25
CA ARG A 76 7.18 29.34 -13.86
C ARG A 76 5.81 29.10 -13.25
N PHE A 77 5.71 28.00 -12.51
CA PHE A 77 4.48 27.61 -11.82
C PHE A 77 4.64 27.79 -10.32
N GLN A 78 3.64 28.40 -9.70
CA GLN A 78 3.45 28.34 -8.26
C GLN A 78 3.07 26.91 -7.85
N SER A 79 3.51 26.46 -6.67
CA SER A 79 3.19 25.11 -6.17
C SER A 79 1.68 24.89 -6.04
N SER A 80 0.93 25.90 -5.57
CA SER A 80 -0.53 25.82 -5.48
C SER A 80 -1.23 25.80 -6.85
N ALA A 81 -0.62 26.38 -7.89
CA ALA A 81 -1.21 26.36 -9.24
C ALA A 81 -1.20 24.94 -9.82
N VAL A 82 -0.09 24.21 -9.65
CA VAL A 82 0.00 22.81 -10.09
C VAL A 82 -0.98 21.93 -9.30
N MET A 83 -1.15 22.18 -8.00
CA MET A 83 -2.14 21.49 -7.19
C MET A 83 -3.57 21.81 -7.64
N ALA A 84 -3.89 23.07 -7.89
CA ALA A 84 -5.22 23.47 -8.37
C ALA A 84 -5.59 22.81 -9.69
N LEU A 85 -4.64 22.71 -10.63
CA LEU A 85 -4.83 21.98 -11.88
C LEU A 85 -5.11 20.47 -11.67
N GLN A 86 -4.67 19.90 -10.56
CA GLN A 86 -4.89 18.48 -10.25
C GLN A 86 -6.20 18.22 -9.51
N GLU A 87 -6.66 19.18 -8.72
CA GLU A 87 -7.93 19.10 -7.96
C GLU A 87 -9.16 19.44 -8.81
N ALA A 88 -8.98 20.19 -9.90
CA ALA A 88 -10.06 20.68 -10.78
C ALA A 88 -10.72 19.59 -11.63
#